data_AF-A0A6M8W293-F1
#
_entry.id   AF-A0A6M8W293-F1
#
_cell.length_a   1.000
_cell.length_b   1.000
_cell.length_c   1.000
_cell.angle_alpha   90.00
_cell.angle_beta   90.00
_cell.angle_gamma   90.00
#
_symmetry.space_group_name_H-M   'P 1'
#
loop_
_entity.id
_entity.type
_entity.pdbx_description
1 polymer ?
#
loop_
_entity_poly.entity_id
_entity_poly.type
_entity_poly.pdbx_seq_one_letter_code
_entity_poly.pdbx_strand_id
1 'polypeptide(L)'
;MHAATALDRLAAIAHDLWRDRMERAGWTRGQRYEPRAKHHDALLPFDQLDARDQERALLGIRALDCFEQLAEAIDYQRGPDREFTLDDMREGLPVVHNDPGGPTPLAPGEPGRIVEWKADAGRLSAICVRWADGSTSEHHPAAGELRRLEDE
;
A
#
# COMPACT_ATOMS: atom_id res chain seq x y z
N MET A 1 1.65 -14.15 -30.27
CA MET A 1 2.09 -13.95 -28.88
C MET A 1 1.13 -12.95 -28.25
N HIS A 2 0.12 -13.42 -27.51
CA HIS A 2 -0.74 -12.51 -26.75
C HIS A 2 0.10 -11.92 -25.61
N ALA A 3 0.04 -10.60 -25.42
CA ALA A 3 0.73 -9.95 -24.31
C ALA A 3 0.21 -10.54 -23.00
N ALA A 4 1.12 -10.97 -22.13
CA ALA A 4 0.78 -11.48 -20.79
C ALA A 4 0.00 -10.40 -20.03
N THR A 5 -1.13 -10.80 -19.45
CA THR A 5 -1.96 -9.91 -18.64
C THR A 5 -1.25 -9.55 -17.34
N ALA A 6 -1.73 -8.52 -16.63
CA ALA A 6 -1.21 -8.20 -15.31
C ALA A 6 -1.37 -9.37 -14.31
N LEU A 7 -2.45 -10.14 -14.45
CA LEU A 7 -2.69 -11.34 -13.65
C LEU A 7 -1.69 -12.45 -13.95
N ASP A 8 -1.34 -12.67 -15.22
CA ASP A 8 -0.33 -13.66 -15.60
C ASP A 8 1.04 -13.31 -15.01
N ARG A 9 1.39 -12.02 -15.02
CA ARG A 9 2.63 -11.53 -14.39
C ARG A 9 2.60 -11.71 -12.87
N LEU A 10 1.47 -11.45 -12.21
CA LEU A 10 1.34 -11.65 -10.77
C LEU A 10 1.43 -13.13 -10.38
N ALA A 11 0.80 -14.01 -11.15
CA ALA A 11 0.93 -15.46 -10.97
C ALA A 11 2.37 -15.94 -11.17
N ALA A 12 3.08 -15.41 -12.17
CA ALA A 12 4.49 -15.71 -12.39
C ALA A 12 5.37 -15.29 -11.20
N ILE A 13 5.16 -14.08 -10.67
CA ILE A 13 5.88 -13.60 -9.46
C ILE A 13 5.60 -14.51 -8.28
N ALA A 14 4.35 -14.87 -8.03
CA ALA A 14 4.00 -15.77 -6.93
C ALA A 14 4.60 -17.17 -7.10
N HIS A 15 4.68 -17.67 -8.33
CA HIS A 15 5.35 -18.93 -8.65
C HIS A 15 6.85 -18.85 -8.38
N ASP A 16 7.52 -17.78 -8.79
CA ASP A 16 8.95 -17.59 -8.50
C ASP A 16 9.23 -17.51 -7.00
N LEU A 17 8.38 -16.83 -6.22
CA LEU A 17 8.49 -16.81 -4.75
C LEU A 17 8.32 -18.22 -4.13
N TRP A 18 7.41 -19.03 -4.66
CA TRP A 18 7.26 -20.43 -4.26
C TRP A 18 8.50 -21.26 -4.62
N ARG A 19 9.04 -21.09 -5.83
CA ARG A 19 10.27 -21.76 -6.27
C ARG A 19 11.45 -21.42 -5.36
N ASP A 20 11.67 -20.15 -5.05
CA ASP A 20 12.73 -19.70 -4.15
C ASP A 20 12.59 -20.31 -2.75
N ARG A 21 11.35 -20.46 -2.26
CA ARG A 21 11.09 -21.13 -0.98
C ARG A 21 11.41 -22.63 -1.05
N MET A 22 11.05 -23.29 -2.15
CA MET A 22 11.30 -24.71 -2.35
C MET A 22 12.80 -25.01 -2.51
N GLU A 23 13.50 -24.23 -3.33
CA GLU A 23 14.95 -24.35 -3.55
C GLU A 23 15.73 -24.13 -2.24
N ARG A 24 15.36 -23.12 -1.45
CA ARG A 24 15.93 -22.92 -0.10
C ARG A 24 15.65 -24.07 0.87
N ALA A 25 14.56 -24.80 0.69
CA ALA A 25 14.26 -26.02 1.45
C ALA A 25 14.98 -27.27 0.90
N GLY A 26 15.85 -27.10 -0.11
CA GLY A 26 16.66 -28.15 -0.73
C GLY A 26 15.91 -28.95 -1.79
N TRP A 27 14.81 -28.41 -2.33
CA TRP A 27 14.17 -29.02 -3.50
C TRP A 27 14.90 -28.66 -4.77
N THR A 28 14.95 -29.60 -5.71
CA THR A 28 15.54 -29.42 -7.03
C THR A 28 14.56 -29.85 -8.12
N ARG A 29 14.78 -29.35 -9.33
CA ARG A 29 13.95 -29.71 -10.48
C ARG A 29 14.09 -31.21 -10.80
N GLY A 30 12.95 -31.89 -10.93
CA GLY A 30 12.86 -33.26 -11.42
C GLY A 30 11.95 -33.40 -12.63
N GLN A 31 11.85 -34.61 -13.18
CA GLN A 31 10.86 -34.92 -14.23
C GLN A 31 9.46 -35.18 -13.67
N ARG A 32 9.37 -35.52 -12.37
CA ARG A 32 8.15 -35.78 -11.63
C ARG A 32 8.35 -35.39 -10.17
N TYR A 33 7.26 -35.21 -9.45
CA TYR A 33 7.30 -35.03 -8.01
C TYR A 33 7.82 -36.27 -7.27
N GLU A 34 8.95 -36.14 -6.57
CA GLU A 34 9.57 -37.18 -5.73
C GLU A 34 9.96 -36.62 -4.36
N PRO A 35 9.09 -36.72 -3.34
CA PRO A 35 9.32 -36.04 -2.05
C PRO A 35 10.52 -36.59 -1.27
N ARG A 36 10.85 -37.88 -1.44
CA ARG A 36 12.02 -38.49 -0.77
C ARG A 36 13.35 -37.95 -1.31
N ALA A 37 13.41 -37.67 -2.61
CA ALA A 37 14.58 -37.09 -3.28
C ALA A 37 14.53 -35.55 -3.31
N LYS A 38 13.45 -34.95 -2.79
CA LYS A 38 13.12 -33.53 -2.92
C LYS A 38 13.14 -33.04 -4.37
N HIS A 39 12.60 -33.83 -5.28
CA HIS A 39 12.42 -33.41 -6.67
C HIS A 39 11.00 -32.90 -6.89
N HIS A 40 10.85 -31.78 -7.60
CA HIS A 40 9.54 -31.28 -8.04
C HIS A 40 9.62 -30.87 -9.51
N ASP A 41 8.63 -31.30 -10.29
CA ASP A 41 8.48 -31.05 -11.73
C ASP A 41 8.14 -29.59 -12.07
N ALA A 42 7.30 -28.94 -11.27
CA ALA A 42 6.95 -27.53 -11.41
C ALA A 42 8.07 -26.52 -11.03
N LEU A 43 9.29 -26.96 -10.68
CA LEU A 43 10.44 -26.07 -10.49
C LEU A 43 11.02 -25.61 -11.84
N LEU A 44 10.18 -24.92 -12.59
CA LEU A 44 10.37 -24.36 -13.91
C LEU A 44 9.92 -22.90 -13.92
N PRO A 45 10.43 -22.06 -14.83
CA PRO A 45 9.80 -20.77 -15.13
C PRO A 45 8.30 -20.92 -15.40
N PHE A 46 7.49 -19.94 -14.97
CA PHE A 46 6.03 -20.00 -15.05
C PHE A 46 5.51 -20.27 -16.48
N ASP A 47 6.16 -19.69 -17.49
CA ASP A 47 5.83 -19.86 -18.90
C ASP A 47 6.14 -21.26 -19.47
N GLN A 48 6.89 -22.07 -18.71
CA GLN A 48 7.25 -23.46 -19.05
C GLN A 48 6.41 -24.50 -18.29
N LEU A 49 5.55 -24.06 -17.37
CA LEU A 49 4.58 -24.95 -16.73
C LEU A 49 3.54 -25.45 -17.74
N ASP A 50 2.92 -26.57 -17.40
CA ASP A 50 1.72 -26.98 -18.13
C ASP A 50 0.55 -26.02 -17.85
N ALA A 51 -0.45 -26.05 -18.74
CA ALA A 51 -1.61 -25.16 -18.63
C ALA A 51 -2.39 -25.34 -17.32
N ARG A 52 -2.37 -26.55 -16.73
CA ARG A 52 -3.10 -26.86 -15.52
C ARG A 52 -2.46 -26.22 -14.30
N ASP A 53 -1.13 -26.26 -14.21
CA ASP A 53 -0.40 -25.64 -13.10
C ASP A 53 -0.37 -24.12 -13.23
N GLN A 54 -0.31 -23.59 -14.45
CA GLN A 54 -0.54 -22.14 -14.70
C GLN A 54 -1.94 -21.71 -14.23
N GLU A 55 -2.98 -22.46 -14.60
CA GLU A 55 -4.36 -22.18 -14.18
C GLU A 55 -4.52 -22.23 -12.66
N ARG A 56 -3.89 -23.20 -12.00
CA ARG A 56 -3.90 -23.31 -10.53
C ARG A 56 -3.28 -22.11 -9.84
N ALA A 57 -2.13 -21.63 -10.32
CA ALA A 57 -1.50 -20.43 -9.79
C ALA A 57 -2.41 -19.20 -9.96
N LEU A 58 -3.02 -19.04 -11.14
CA LEU A 58 -3.97 -17.95 -11.42
C LEU A 58 -5.19 -18.02 -10.50
N LEU A 59 -5.77 -19.21 -10.30
CA LEU A 59 -6.90 -19.41 -9.39
C LEU A 59 -6.54 -19.04 -7.96
N GLY A 60 -5.35 -19.40 -7.48
CA GLY A 60 -4.86 -19.01 -6.15
C GLY A 60 -4.76 -17.49 -6.00
N ILE A 61 -4.18 -16.79 -6.98
CA ILE A 61 -4.08 -15.32 -6.99
C ILE A 61 -5.45 -14.65 -6.97
N ARG A 62 -6.40 -15.17 -7.75
CA ARG A 62 -7.77 -14.65 -7.79
C ARG A 62 -8.53 -14.90 -6.50
N ALA A 63 -8.44 -16.11 -5.93
CA ALA A 63 -9.16 -16.46 -4.72
C ALA A 63 -8.72 -15.67 -3.49
N LEU A 64 -7.49 -15.15 -3.50
CA LEU A 64 -6.96 -14.29 -2.45
C LEU A 64 -7.12 -12.80 -2.76
N ASP A 65 -7.75 -12.43 -3.88
CA ASP A 65 -7.87 -11.04 -4.34
C ASP A 65 -6.53 -10.27 -4.32
N CYS A 66 -5.42 -10.97 -4.57
CA CYS A 66 -4.07 -10.38 -4.43
C CYS A 66 -3.86 -9.16 -5.34
N PHE A 67 -4.53 -9.14 -6.49
CA PHE A 67 -4.43 -8.01 -7.42
C PHE A 67 -5.00 -6.72 -6.81
N GLU A 68 -6.21 -6.78 -6.26
CA GLU A 68 -6.86 -5.64 -5.63
C GLU A 68 -6.08 -5.21 -4.38
N GLN A 69 -5.64 -6.17 -3.55
CA GLN A 69 -4.82 -5.86 -2.37
C GLN A 69 -3.52 -5.13 -2.73
N LEU A 70 -2.84 -5.52 -3.82
CA LEU A 70 -1.63 -4.85 -4.27
C LEU A 70 -1.90 -3.47 -4.88
N ALA A 71 -3.04 -3.30 -5.55
CA ALA A 71 -3.46 -2.01 -6.06
C ALA A 71 -3.78 -1.03 -4.92
N GLU A 72 -4.53 -1.46 -3.91
CA GLU A 72 -4.86 -0.68 -2.71
C GLU A 72 -3.62 -0.36 -1.86
N ALA A 73 -2.65 -1.28 -1.80
CA ALA A 73 -1.41 -1.05 -1.06
C ALA A 73 -0.60 0.14 -1.61
N ILE A 74 -0.80 0.50 -2.88
CA ILE A 74 -0.13 1.61 -3.54
C ILE A 74 -1.18 2.64 -3.98
N ASP A 75 -1.93 3.17 -3.01
CA ASP A 75 -2.81 4.31 -3.24
C ASP A 75 -1.99 5.62 -3.26
N TYR A 76 -1.76 6.14 -4.46
CA TYR A 76 -1.13 7.44 -4.66
C TYR A 76 -2.16 8.56 -4.44
N GLN A 77 -2.43 8.86 -3.17
CA GLN A 77 -3.28 10.00 -2.84
C GLN A 77 -2.71 11.29 -3.45
N ARG A 78 -3.54 12.01 -4.22
CA ARG A 78 -3.20 13.27 -4.89
C ARG A 78 -4.15 14.38 -4.46
N GLY A 79 -3.73 15.61 -4.72
CA GLY A 79 -4.54 16.78 -4.40
C GLY A 79 -4.51 17.14 -2.90
N PRO A 80 -5.44 18.00 -2.45
CA PRO A 80 -5.42 18.56 -1.10
C PRO A 80 -5.69 17.53 0.01
N ASP A 81 -6.32 16.41 -0.33
CA ASP A 81 -6.73 15.32 0.56
C ASP A 81 -5.62 14.29 0.85
N ARG A 82 -4.48 14.37 0.16
CA ARG A 82 -3.37 13.44 0.40
C ARG A 82 -2.77 13.63 1.79
N GLU A 83 -2.19 12.57 2.35
CA GLU A 83 -1.41 12.67 3.60
C GLU A 83 -0.38 13.82 3.57
N PHE A 84 -0.24 14.52 4.69
CA PHE A 84 0.79 15.53 4.89
C PHE A 84 2.18 14.90 5.05
N THR A 85 3.14 15.47 4.34
CA THR A 85 4.55 15.07 4.41
C THR A 85 5.39 16.18 5.04
N LEU A 86 6.63 15.88 5.41
CA LEU A 86 7.53 16.92 5.94
C LEU A 86 7.76 18.06 4.94
N ASP A 87 7.77 17.76 3.65
CA ASP A 87 7.94 18.76 2.59
C ASP A 87 6.76 19.75 2.49
N ASP A 88 5.58 19.37 3.01
CA ASP A 88 4.43 20.27 3.08
C ASP A 88 4.53 21.27 4.24
N MET A 89 5.35 20.98 5.25
CA MET A 89 5.29 21.68 6.53
C MET A 89 5.87 23.09 6.44
N ARG A 90 5.00 24.07 6.65
CA ARG A 90 5.35 25.48 6.79
C ARG A 90 4.40 26.11 7.80
N GLU A 91 4.96 26.96 8.66
CA GLU A 91 4.15 27.76 9.57
C GLU A 91 3.17 28.63 8.76
N GLY A 92 1.91 28.67 9.20
CA GLY A 92 0.85 29.42 8.54
C GLY A 92 0.15 28.71 7.38
N LEU A 93 0.54 27.48 7.00
CA LEU A 93 -0.15 26.71 5.95
C LEU A 93 -1.65 26.59 6.26
N PRO A 94 -2.55 27.04 5.37
CA PRO A 94 -3.98 26.96 5.62
C PRO A 94 -4.47 25.52 5.44
N VAL A 95 -5.25 25.08 6.42
CA VAL A 95 -5.88 23.76 6.43
C VAL A 95 -7.34 23.89 6.83
N VAL A 96 -8.13 22.88 6.53
CA VAL A 96 -9.47 22.72 7.10
C VAL A 96 -9.55 21.40 7.83
N HIS A 97 -10.36 21.39 8.88
CA HIS A 97 -10.75 20.18 9.55
C HIS A 97 -11.63 19.33 8.61
N ASN A 98 -11.19 18.12 8.33
CA ASN A 98 -11.97 17.09 7.66
C ASN A 98 -12.56 16.17 8.73
N ASP A 99 -13.80 15.74 8.59
CA ASP A 99 -14.45 14.88 9.59
C ASP A 99 -14.35 13.40 9.20
N PRO A 100 -13.40 12.62 9.75
CA PRO A 100 -13.33 11.19 9.51
C PRO A 100 -14.29 10.38 10.41
N GLY A 101 -15.18 11.02 11.18
CA GLY A 101 -16.07 10.37 12.14
C GLY A 101 -15.50 10.20 13.55
N GLY A 102 -14.50 11.01 13.90
CA GLY A 102 -13.85 11.02 15.22
C GLY A 102 -14.58 11.89 16.27
N PRO A 103 -14.31 11.72 17.57
CA PRO A 103 -14.97 12.47 18.66
C PRO A 103 -14.45 13.91 18.83
N THR A 104 -14.06 14.57 17.75
CA THR A 104 -13.52 15.94 17.77
C THR A 104 -14.65 16.97 17.94
N PRO A 105 -14.44 18.04 18.73
CA PRO A 105 -15.41 19.13 18.85
C PRO A 105 -15.39 20.09 17.65
N LEU A 106 -14.47 19.91 16.69
CA LEU A 106 -14.34 20.78 15.52
C LEU A 106 -15.38 20.43 14.46
N ALA A 107 -16.04 21.46 13.92
CA ALA A 107 -16.95 21.28 12.81
C ALA A 107 -16.17 20.87 11.53
N PRO A 108 -16.73 20.01 10.67
CA PRO A 108 -16.19 19.79 9.33
C PRO A 108 -16.10 21.12 8.57
N GLY A 109 -14.97 21.38 7.94
CA GLY A 109 -14.70 22.61 7.19
C GLY A 109 -14.16 23.78 8.02
N GLU A 110 -13.99 23.63 9.35
CA GLU A 110 -13.41 24.66 10.20
C GLU A 110 -11.99 25.03 9.73
N PRO A 111 -11.69 26.31 9.42
CA PRO A 111 -10.38 26.71 8.93
C PRO A 111 -9.36 26.83 10.06
N GLY A 112 -8.14 26.40 9.77
CA GLY A 112 -7.01 26.48 10.68
C GLY A 112 -5.69 26.79 9.97
N ARG A 113 -4.64 27.00 10.75
CA ARG A 113 -3.28 27.19 10.24
C ARG A 113 -2.29 26.32 11.02
N ILE A 114 -1.38 25.67 10.30
CA ILE A 114 -0.29 24.92 10.93
C ILE A 114 0.61 25.89 11.71
N VAL A 115 0.89 25.56 12.96
CA VAL A 115 1.76 26.36 13.86
C VAL A 115 3.01 25.61 14.31
N GLU A 116 2.97 24.28 14.34
CA GLU A 116 4.09 23.43 14.75
C GLU A 116 3.91 22.02 14.17
N TRP A 117 4.99 21.25 14.06
CA TRP A 117 4.95 19.84 13.69
C TRP A 117 6.09 19.05 14.34
N LYS A 118 5.89 17.73 14.44
CA LYS A 118 6.89 16.79 14.93
C LYS A 118 7.29 15.81 13.84
N ALA A 119 8.55 15.39 13.87
CA ALA A 119 9.08 14.37 12.97
C ALA A 119 9.71 13.24 13.79
N ASP A 120 9.47 12.01 13.39
CA ASP A 120 10.17 10.82 13.89
C ASP A 120 10.71 10.00 12.73
N ALA A 121 11.97 9.56 12.84
CA ALA A 121 12.69 8.81 11.80
C ALA A 121 12.55 9.40 10.37
N GLY A 122 12.50 10.72 10.24
CA GLY A 122 12.35 11.41 8.94
C GLY A 122 10.94 11.36 8.36
N ARG A 123 9.91 11.06 9.16
CA ARG A 123 8.49 11.13 8.79
C ARG A 123 7.74 12.06 9.73
N LEU A 124 6.70 12.70 9.21
CA LEU A 124 5.82 13.56 10.01
C LEU A 124 5.03 12.68 10.99
N SER A 125 5.07 13.02 12.27
CA SER A 125 4.39 12.25 13.34
C SER A 125 3.26 13.02 14.01
N ALA A 126 3.29 14.36 13.96
CA ALA A 126 2.21 15.19 14.46
C ALA A 126 2.17 16.55 13.75
N ILE A 127 0.97 17.11 13.61
CA ILE A 127 0.71 18.44 13.08
C ILE A 127 -0.11 19.22 14.10
N CYS A 128 0.41 20.35 14.56
CA CYS A 128 -0.31 21.25 15.46
C CYS A 128 -0.96 22.35 14.62
N VAL A 129 -2.28 22.51 14.78
CA VAL A 129 -3.08 23.51 14.07
C VAL A 129 -3.67 24.48 15.08
N ARG A 130 -3.65 25.77 14.73
CA ARG A 130 -4.43 26.81 15.41
C ARG A 130 -5.70 27.11 14.63
N TRP A 131 -6.83 27.10 15.30
CA TRP A 131 -8.16 27.31 14.73
C TRP A 131 -8.62 28.77 14.83
N ALA A 132 -9.73 29.09 14.16
CA ALA A 132 -10.29 30.44 14.14
C ALA A 132 -10.72 30.94 15.53
N ASP A 133 -11.13 30.02 16.43
CA ASP A 133 -11.45 30.33 17.83
C ASP A 133 -10.21 30.56 18.71
N GLY A 134 -9.00 30.42 18.15
CA GLY A 134 -7.72 30.57 18.83
C GLY A 134 -7.24 29.32 19.58
N SER A 135 -8.06 28.26 19.63
CA SER A 135 -7.65 26.97 20.20
C SER A 135 -6.60 26.29 19.32
N THR A 136 -5.89 25.33 19.91
CA THR A 136 -4.88 24.52 19.22
C THR A 136 -5.13 23.05 19.45
N SER A 137 -4.98 22.23 18.40
CA SER A 137 -5.04 20.77 18.50
C SER A 137 -3.92 20.10 17.70
N GLU A 138 -3.59 18.88 18.11
CA GLU A 138 -2.59 18.03 17.49
C GLU A 138 -3.29 16.94 16.67
N HIS A 139 -2.82 16.72 15.45
CA HIS A 139 -3.37 15.76 14.49
C HIS A 139 -2.30 14.80 13.97
N HIS A 140 -2.69 13.57 13.72
CA HIS A 140 -1.82 12.59 13.08
C HIS A 140 -1.97 12.65 11.55
N PRO A 141 -0.89 12.71 10.75
CA PRO A 141 -0.99 12.86 9.29
C PRO A 141 -1.84 11.78 8.61
N ALA A 142 -1.68 10.52 9.03
CA ALA A 142 -2.44 9.40 8.49
C ALA A 142 -3.92 9.33 8.96
N ALA A 143 -4.36 10.18 9.89
CA ALA A 143 -5.75 10.16 10.37
C ALA A 143 -6.74 10.80 9.40
N GLY A 144 -6.26 11.56 8.40
CA GLY A 144 -7.13 12.21 7.40
C GLY A 144 -8.03 13.32 7.96
N GLU A 145 -7.76 13.80 9.18
CA GLU A 145 -8.50 14.86 9.89
C GLU A 145 -8.22 16.27 9.35
N LEU A 146 -7.19 16.43 8.52
CA LEU A 146 -6.79 17.71 7.97
C LEU A 146 -6.74 17.62 6.46
N ARG A 147 -7.19 18.68 5.80
CA ARG A 147 -7.10 18.87 4.35
C ARG A 147 -6.45 20.21 4.04
N ARG A 148 -5.59 20.28 3.01
CA ARG A 148 -5.02 21.56 2.54
C ARG A 148 -6.13 22.44 1.98
N LEU A 149 -6.14 23.71 2.35
CA LEU A 149 -7.00 24.69 1.67
C LEU A 149 -6.16 25.26 0.52
N GLU A 150 -6.50 24.88 -0.72
CA GLU A 150 -5.86 25.47 -1.91
C GLU A 150 -6.32 26.92 -2.05
N ASP A 151 -5.40 27.81 -2.43
CA ASP A 151 -5.76 29.15 -2.87
C ASP A 151 -6.44 29.01 -4.24
N GLU A 152 -7.73 29.36 -4.35
CA GLU A 152 -8.48 29.40 -5.62
C GLU A 152 -7.81 30.29 -6.69
#